data_AF-A0AAU2WVA8-F1
#
_entry.id   AF-A0AAU2WVA8-F1
#
_cell.length_a   1.000
_cell.length_b   1.000
_cell.length_c   1.000
_cell.angle_alpha   90.00
_cell.angle_beta   90.00
_cell.angle_gamma   90.00
#
_symmetry.space_group_name_H-M   'P 1'
#
loop_
_entity.id
_entity.type
_entity.pdbx_description
1 polymer ?
#
loop_
_entity_poly.entity_id
_entity_poly.type
_entity_poly.pdbx_seq_one_letter_code
_entity_poly.pdbx_strand_id
1 'polypeptide(L)'
;MDAVFGSLIAVLGTLFGSISTYVFQRKATERAAAEARLERLRQERLTAYGAFAGAVTDLKRGAVSQWYRRKEDNGGPAHLAAIAESDRLAAAVEAAVFRMHMVSDTEGLHDLADAAYASARQTRRADDEADLREREGRFEARMKEFIAATAASLR
;
A
#
# COMPACT_ATOMS: atom_id res chain seq x y z
N MET A 1 -65.28 13.38 -26.83
CA MET A 1 -64.42 12.20 -26.59
C MET A 1 -62.94 12.57 -26.53
N ASP A 2 -62.53 13.71 -27.12
CA ASP A 2 -61.12 14.14 -27.21
C ASP A 2 -60.44 14.48 -25.89
N ALA A 3 -61.18 15.01 -24.91
CA ALA A 3 -60.63 15.36 -23.59
C ALA A 3 -60.15 14.13 -22.79
N VAL A 4 -60.81 12.98 -22.97
CA VAL A 4 -60.43 11.71 -22.32
C VAL A 4 -59.17 11.13 -22.96
N PHE A 5 -59.03 11.26 -24.29
CA PHE A 5 -57.80 10.86 -24.98
C PHE A 5 -56.61 11.75 -24.59
N GLY A 6 -56.83 13.07 -24.48
CA GLY A 6 -55.79 14.01 -24.05
C GLY A 6 -55.28 13.74 -22.63
N SER A 7 -56.17 13.46 -21.67
CA SER A 7 -55.77 13.16 -20.29
C SER A 7 -55.03 11.82 -20.18
N LEU A 8 -55.46 10.80 -20.94
CA LEU A 8 -54.78 9.50 -20.98
C LEU A 8 -53.33 9.64 -21.50
N ILE A 9 -53.13 10.41 -22.57
CA ILE A 9 -51.81 10.68 -23.13
C ILE A 9 -50.92 11.42 -22.12
N ALA A 10 -51.46 12.39 -21.38
CA ALA A 10 -50.71 13.12 -20.36
C ALA A 10 -50.22 12.21 -19.21
N VAL A 11 -51.08 11.30 -18.74
CA VAL A 11 -50.72 10.33 -17.69
C VAL A 11 -49.66 9.35 -18.20
N LEU A 12 -49.81 8.85 -19.44
CA LEU A 12 -48.81 7.96 -20.05
C LEU A 12 -47.46 8.66 -20.24
N GLY A 13 -47.45 9.93 -20.67
CA GLY A 13 -46.22 10.73 -20.77
C GLY A 13 -45.53 10.93 -19.42
N THR A 14 -46.30 11.18 -18.36
CA THR A 14 -45.77 11.34 -16.99
C THR A 14 -45.23 10.02 -16.44
N LEU A 15 -45.95 8.91 -16.66
CA LEU A 15 -45.53 7.57 -16.24
C LEU A 15 -44.27 7.12 -17.00
N PHE A 16 -44.21 7.39 -18.31
CA PHE A 16 -43.04 7.10 -19.12
C PHE A 16 -41.82 7.92 -18.70
N GLY A 17 -42.02 9.21 -18.40
CA GLY A 17 -40.99 10.10 -17.86
C GLY A 17 -40.45 9.63 -16.50
N SER A 18 -41.33 9.19 -15.59
CA SER A 18 -40.94 8.70 -14.26
C SER A 18 -40.19 7.36 -14.32
N ILE A 19 -40.66 6.42 -15.15
CA ILE A 19 -39.97 5.13 -15.37
C ILE A 19 -38.59 5.35 -16.00
N SER A 20 -38.50 6.20 -17.03
CA SER A 20 -37.23 6.52 -17.68
C SER A 20 -36.24 7.12 -16.68
N THR A 21 -36.67 8.10 -15.89
CA THR A 21 -35.85 8.74 -14.86
C THR A 21 -35.37 7.74 -13.82
N TYR A 22 -36.27 6.87 -13.34
CA TYR A 22 -35.93 5.84 -12.35
C TYR A 22 -34.85 4.86 -12.85
N VAL A 23 -34.95 4.41 -14.10
CA VAL A 23 -33.95 3.51 -14.70
C VAL A 23 -32.59 4.20 -14.87
N PHE A 24 -32.58 5.46 -15.32
CA PHE A 24 -31.34 6.24 -15.43
C PHE A 24 -30.70 6.50 -14.06
N GLN A 25 -31.50 6.86 -13.05
CA GLN A 25 -31.04 7.06 -11.68
C GLN A 25 -30.47 5.77 -11.10
N ARG A 26 -31.16 4.64 -11.27
CA ARG A 26 -30.68 3.34 -10.79
C ARG A 26 -29.33 2.97 -11.41
N LYS A 27 -29.20 3.12 -12.74
CA LYS A 27 -27.94 2.82 -13.45
C LYS A 27 -26.80 3.77 -13.07
N ALA A 28 -27.11 5.06 -12.83
CA ALA A 28 -26.14 6.03 -12.35
C ALA A 28 -25.67 5.70 -10.92
N THR A 29 -26.60 5.31 -10.03
CA THR A 29 -26.28 4.89 -8.67
C THR A 29 -25.45 3.61 -8.63
N GLU A 30 -25.78 2.62 -9.47
CA GLU A 30 -25.00 1.38 -9.59
C GLU A 30 -23.58 1.65 -10.09
N ARG A 31 -23.42 2.54 -11.09
CA ARG A 31 -22.10 2.97 -11.58
C ARG A 31 -21.30 3.75 -10.53
N ALA A 32 -21.93 4.72 -9.88
CA ALA A 32 -21.30 5.49 -8.82
C ALA A 32 -20.88 4.61 -7.63
N ALA A 33 -21.68 3.60 -7.27
CA ALA A 33 -21.33 2.63 -6.25
C ALA A 33 -20.16 1.72 -6.66
N ALA A 34 -20.08 1.33 -7.93
CA ALA A 34 -18.96 0.56 -8.46
C ALA A 34 -17.65 1.38 -8.46
N GLU A 35 -17.70 2.62 -8.94
CA GLU A 35 -16.56 3.56 -8.93
C GLU A 35 -16.08 3.84 -7.49
N ALA A 36 -17.00 4.08 -6.56
CA ALA A 36 -16.67 4.29 -5.15
C ALA A 36 -15.99 3.08 -4.50
N ARG A 37 -16.40 1.85 -4.88
CA ARG A 37 -15.75 0.62 -4.40
C ARG A 37 -14.33 0.46 -4.95
N LEU A 38 -14.12 0.77 -6.23
CA LEU A 38 -12.79 0.72 -6.85
C LEU A 38 -11.84 1.75 -6.22
N GLU A 39 -12.31 2.98 -6.03
CA GLU A 39 -11.50 4.03 -5.39
C GLU A 39 -11.17 3.67 -3.94
N ARG A 40 -12.13 3.11 -3.19
CA ARG A 40 -11.88 2.62 -1.84
C ARG A 40 -10.81 1.54 -1.80
N LEU A 41 -10.88 0.54 -2.68
CA LEU A 41 -9.86 -0.52 -2.76
C LEU A 41 -8.49 0.06 -3.12
N ARG A 42 -8.44 1.01 -4.06
CA ARG A 42 -7.20 1.71 -4.45
C ARG A 42 -6.58 2.45 -3.27
N GLN A 43 -7.38 3.13 -2.45
CA GLN A 43 -6.92 3.81 -1.23
C GLN A 43 -6.45 2.85 -0.14
N GLU A 44 -7.16 1.74 0.06
CA GLU A 44 -6.77 0.68 1.01
C GLU A 44 -5.41 0.07 0.62
N ARG A 45 -5.21 -0.22 -0.67
CA ARG A 45 -3.92 -0.68 -1.23
C ARG A 45 -2.81 0.35 -1.06
N LEU A 46 -3.05 1.61 -1.41
CA LEU A 46 -2.07 2.69 -1.25
C LEU A 46 -1.65 2.86 0.23
N THR A 47 -2.61 2.76 1.15
CA THR A 47 -2.35 2.84 2.59
C THR A 47 -1.49 1.67 3.07
N ALA A 48 -1.80 0.44 2.65
CA ALA A 48 -1.03 -0.74 3.03
C ALA A 48 0.39 -0.72 2.46
N TYR A 49 0.55 -0.39 1.18
CA TYR A 49 1.85 -0.29 0.53
C TYR A 49 2.71 0.83 1.13
N GLY A 50 2.10 1.99 1.42
CA GLY A 50 2.77 3.09 2.10
C GLY A 50 3.22 2.73 3.51
N ALA A 51 2.38 2.01 4.27
CA ALA A 51 2.74 1.54 5.61
C ALA A 51 3.94 0.60 5.59
N PHE A 52 3.98 -0.34 4.63
CA PHE A 52 5.15 -1.21 4.45
C PHE A 52 6.40 -0.41 4.07
N ALA A 53 6.30 0.49 3.09
CA ALA A 53 7.42 1.30 2.64
C ALA A 53 8.01 2.17 3.76
N GLY A 54 7.15 2.74 4.61
CA GLY A 54 7.56 3.47 5.80
C GLY A 54 8.28 2.57 6.80
N ALA A 55 7.64 1.46 7.20
CA ALA A 55 8.19 0.55 8.21
C ALA A 55 9.56 -0.03 7.79
N VAL A 56 9.74 -0.42 6.52
CA VAL A 56 11.01 -1.00 6.06
C VAL A 56 12.12 0.05 5.95
N THR A 57 11.76 1.30 5.64
CA THR A 57 12.69 2.43 5.66
C THR A 57 13.16 2.75 7.08
N ASP A 58 12.23 2.73 8.05
CA ASP A 58 12.57 2.92 9.47
C ASP A 58 13.46 1.78 9.96
N LEU A 59 13.16 0.54 9.59
CA LEU A 59 14.04 -0.60 9.89
C LEU A 59 15.44 -0.42 9.28
N LYS A 60 15.56 0.02 8.02
CA LYS A 60 16.86 0.28 7.40
C LYS A 60 17.63 1.32 8.22
N ARG A 61 16.98 2.41 8.63
CA ARG A 61 17.58 3.43 9.50
C ARG A 61 18.02 2.85 10.85
N GLY A 62 17.19 1.99 11.46
CA GLY A 62 17.53 1.25 12.68
C GLY A 62 18.75 0.35 12.50
N ALA A 63 18.84 -0.35 11.37
CA ALA A 63 19.95 -1.22 11.01
C ALA A 63 21.27 -0.44 10.82
N VAL A 64 21.22 0.73 10.21
CA VAL A 64 22.38 1.65 10.09
C VAL A 64 22.80 2.15 11.47
N SER A 65 21.85 2.57 12.31
CA SER A 65 22.14 2.99 13.69
C SER A 65 22.81 1.86 14.48
N GLN A 66 22.27 0.64 14.40
CA GLN A 66 22.84 -0.53 15.03
C GLN A 66 24.28 -0.80 14.56
N TRP A 67 24.57 -0.61 13.27
CA TRP A 67 25.91 -0.76 12.71
C TRP A 67 26.90 0.25 13.33
N TYR A 68 26.56 1.54 13.37
CA TYR A 68 27.41 2.56 13.99
C TYR A 68 27.65 2.27 15.47
N ARG A 69 26.61 1.92 16.23
CA ARG A 69 26.74 1.58 17.65
C ARG A 69 27.61 0.34 17.88
N ARG A 70 27.57 -0.64 16.97
CA ARG A 70 28.46 -1.80 17.03
C ARG A 70 29.92 -1.42 16.83
N LYS A 71 30.19 -0.47 15.92
CA LYS A 71 31.55 0.01 15.64
C LYS A 71 32.12 0.85 16.79
N GLU A 72 31.26 1.60 17.48
CA GLU A 72 31.63 2.36 18.68
C GLU A 72 31.96 1.45 19.87
N ASP A 73 31.04 0.57 20.25
CA ASP A 73 31.20 -0.35 21.39
C ASP A 73 30.36 -1.62 21.18
N ASN A 74 31.02 -2.68 20.73
CA ASN A 74 30.35 -3.94 20.45
C ASN A 74 29.91 -4.63 21.75
N GLY A 75 28.60 -4.71 21.96
CA GLY A 75 28.01 -5.28 23.18
C GLY A 75 27.74 -4.23 24.27
N GLY A 76 28.11 -2.97 24.04
CA GLY A 76 27.81 -1.87 24.94
C GLY A 76 26.30 -1.58 25.06
N PRO A 77 25.87 -0.83 26.10
CA PRO A 77 24.45 -0.52 26.33
C PRO A 77 23.76 0.13 25.12
N ALA A 78 24.46 1.02 24.41
CA ALA A 78 23.93 1.67 23.21
C ALA A 78 23.75 0.70 22.04
N HIS A 79 24.65 -0.29 21.90
CA HIS A 79 24.51 -1.33 20.88
C HIS A 79 23.33 -2.26 21.19
N LEU A 80 23.18 -2.69 22.45
CA LEU A 80 22.07 -3.53 22.89
C LEU A 80 20.71 -2.81 22.72
N ALA A 81 20.63 -1.52 23.05
CA ALA A 81 19.43 -0.72 22.80
C ALA A 81 19.09 -0.63 21.31
N ALA A 82 20.10 -0.48 20.45
CA ALA A 82 19.90 -0.46 19.00
C ALA A 82 19.44 -1.82 18.44
N ILE A 83 19.87 -2.95 19.04
CA ILE A 83 19.34 -4.28 18.71
C ILE A 83 17.84 -4.34 19.05
N ALA A 84 17.47 -3.98 20.29
CA ALA A 84 16.08 -4.03 20.73
C ALA A 84 15.16 -3.16 19.87
N GLU A 85 15.61 -1.96 19.49
CA GLU A 85 14.86 -1.10 18.57
C GLU A 85 14.78 -1.70 17.16
N SER A 86 15.85 -2.30 16.64
CA SER A 86 15.81 -2.98 15.35
C SER A 86 14.81 -4.14 15.34
N ASP A 87 14.69 -4.88 16.45
CA ASP A 87 13.71 -5.98 16.57
C ASP A 87 12.28 -5.44 16.63
N ARG A 88 12.04 -4.33 17.35
CA ARG A 88 10.75 -3.62 17.36
C ARG A 88 10.35 -3.16 15.96
N LEU A 89 11.29 -2.58 15.22
CA LEU A 89 11.07 -2.12 13.84
C LEU A 89 10.80 -3.29 12.89
N ALA A 90 11.50 -4.42 13.06
CA ALA A 90 11.26 -5.64 12.29
C ALA A 90 9.83 -6.16 12.49
N ALA A 91 9.32 -6.19 13.72
CA ALA A 91 7.94 -6.56 14.01
C ALA A 91 6.92 -5.61 13.35
N ALA A 92 7.23 -4.32 13.27
CA ALA A 92 6.39 -3.35 12.57
C ALA A 92 6.35 -3.60 11.05
N VAL A 93 7.47 -3.99 10.45
CA VAL A 93 7.53 -4.41 9.03
C VAL A 93 6.66 -5.64 8.80
N GLU A 94 6.78 -6.66 9.65
CA GLU A 94 5.98 -7.91 9.53
C GLU A 94 4.48 -7.61 9.60
N ALA A 95 4.05 -6.77 10.55
CA ALA A 95 2.66 -6.34 10.63
C ALA A 95 2.18 -5.60 9.36
N ALA A 96 3.05 -4.80 8.73
CA ALA A 96 2.73 -4.11 7.48
C ALA A 96 2.67 -5.07 6.28
N VAL A 97 3.57 -6.06 6.22
CA VAL A 97 3.56 -7.12 5.21
C VAL A 97 2.26 -7.92 5.27
N PHE A 98 1.79 -8.30 6.46
CA PHE A 98 0.51 -9.00 6.60
C PHE A 98 -0.68 -8.18 6.08
N ARG A 99 -0.72 -6.87 6.36
CA ARG A 99 -1.75 -5.97 5.83
C ARG A 99 -1.68 -5.86 4.31
N MET A 100 -0.47 -5.76 3.76
CA MET A 100 -0.25 -5.74 2.32
C MET A 100 -0.80 -7.00 1.64
N HIS A 101 -0.49 -8.18 2.18
CA HIS A 101 -0.98 -9.46 1.66
C HIS A 101 -2.50 -9.59 1.69
N MET A 102 -3.16 -8.97 2.68
CA MET A 102 -4.64 -9.00 2.76
C MET A 102 -5.33 -8.16 1.68
N VAL A 103 -4.64 -7.17 1.09
CA VAL A 103 -5.25 -6.23 0.14
C VAL A 103 -4.72 -6.35 -1.29
N SER A 104 -3.74 -7.24 -1.52
CA SER A 104 -3.08 -7.42 -2.81
C SER A 104 -3.07 -8.88 -3.26
N ASP A 105 -3.53 -9.10 -4.48
CA ASP A 105 -3.43 -10.37 -5.20
C ASP A 105 -2.31 -10.30 -6.27
N THR A 106 -1.40 -9.33 -6.17
CA THR A 106 -0.39 -9.07 -7.21
C THR A 106 0.73 -10.10 -7.11
N GLU A 107 0.83 -10.96 -8.12
CA GLU A 107 1.89 -11.95 -8.22
C GLU A 107 3.29 -11.28 -8.21
N GLY A 108 4.23 -11.86 -7.46
CA GLY A 108 5.60 -11.34 -7.33
C GLY A 108 5.76 -10.10 -6.44
N LEU A 109 4.68 -9.43 -6.00
CA LEU A 109 4.80 -8.28 -5.09
C LEU A 109 5.36 -8.70 -3.73
N HIS A 110 5.05 -9.92 -3.30
CA HIS A 110 5.51 -10.49 -2.03
C HIS A 110 7.02 -10.68 -2.07
N ASP A 111 7.55 -11.23 -3.16
CA ASP A 111 8.99 -11.46 -3.34
C ASP A 111 9.77 -10.13 -3.34
N LEU A 112 9.21 -9.08 -3.95
CA LEU A 112 9.79 -7.74 -3.94
C LEU A 112 9.81 -7.13 -2.52
N ALA A 113 8.73 -7.30 -1.76
CA ALA A 113 8.67 -6.86 -0.38
C ALA A 113 9.68 -7.62 0.50
N ASP A 114 9.76 -8.94 0.36
CA ASP A 114 10.70 -9.78 1.09
C ASP A 114 12.15 -9.44 0.75
N ALA A 115 12.44 -9.18 -0.53
CA ALA A 115 13.74 -8.72 -0.98
C ALA A 115 14.12 -7.37 -0.34
N ALA A 116 13.19 -6.41 -0.32
CA ALA A 116 13.42 -5.11 0.32
C ALA A 116 13.65 -5.27 1.83
N TYR A 117 12.81 -6.05 2.52
CA TYR A 117 12.95 -6.33 3.95
C TYR A 117 14.28 -7.03 4.27
N ALA A 118 14.65 -8.06 3.51
CA ALA A 118 15.91 -8.78 3.67
C ALA A 118 17.11 -7.85 3.46
N SER A 119 17.07 -6.98 2.44
CA SER A 119 18.15 -6.03 2.17
C SER A 119 18.32 -5.01 3.31
N ALA A 120 17.23 -4.49 3.87
CA ALA A 120 17.28 -3.60 5.04
C ALA A 120 17.93 -4.28 6.26
N ARG A 121 17.56 -5.54 6.55
CA ARG A 121 18.18 -6.32 7.65
C ARG A 121 19.64 -6.65 7.40
N GLN A 122 20.07 -6.74 6.15
CA GLN A 122 21.46 -7.02 5.82
C GLN A 122 22.36 -5.80 6.01
N THR A 123 21.82 -4.57 5.98
CA THR A 123 22.59 -3.33 6.19
C THR A 123 23.36 -3.33 7.51
N ARG A 124 22.76 -3.83 8.61
CA ARG A 124 23.47 -3.93 9.89
C ARG A 124 24.69 -4.84 9.84
N ARG A 125 24.77 -5.78 8.90
CA ARG A 125 25.90 -6.73 8.77
C ARG A 125 27.06 -6.18 7.96
N ALA A 126 27.04 -4.90 7.58
CA ALA A 126 28.14 -4.31 6.84
C ALA A 126 29.48 -4.44 7.59
N ASP A 127 30.55 -4.75 6.86
CA ASP A 127 31.88 -4.89 7.44
C ASP A 127 32.55 -3.54 7.65
N ASP A 128 32.38 -2.60 6.72
CA ASP A 128 32.92 -1.25 6.74
C ASP A 128 31.94 -0.23 6.15
N GLU A 129 32.35 1.03 6.05
CA GLU A 129 31.51 2.09 5.47
C GLU A 129 31.23 1.90 3.98
N ALA A 130 32.14 1.29 3.22
CA ALA A 130 31.95 1.07 1.79
C ALA A 130 30.88 -0.01 1.57
N ASP A 131 30.96 -1.13 2.30
CA ASP A 131 29.94 -2.18 2.30
C ASP A 131 28.59 -1.66 2.84
N LEU A 132 28.61 -0.76 3.83
CA LEU A 132 27.39 -0.11 4.32
C LEU A 132 26.70 0.67 3.19
N ARG A 133 27.44 1.53 2.48
CA ARG A 133 26.91 2.30 1.35
C ARG A 133 26.41 1.40 0.22
N GLU A 134 27.12 0.31 -0.07
CA GLU A 134 26.69 -0.65 -1.08
C GLU A 134 25.38 -1.33 -0.70
N ARG A 135 25.23 -1.75 0.56
CA ARG A 135 24.00 -2.35 1.09
C ARG A 135 22.83 -1.38 1.09
N GLU A 136 23.06 -0.12 1.47
CA GLU A 136 22.04 0.93 1.38
C GLU A 136 21.60 1.15 -0.07
N GLY A 137 22.54 1.19 -1.03
CA GLY A 137 22.23 1.28 -2.45
C GLY A 137 21.41 0.08 -2.96
N ARG A 138 21.74 -1.14 -2.52
CA ARG A 138 20.93 -2.34 -2.83
C ARG A 138 19.51 -2.23 -2.26
N PHE A 139 19.36 -1.76 -1.04
CA PHE A 139 18.04 -1.52 -0.44
C PHE A 139 17.23 -0.50 -1.26
N GLU A 140 17.83 0.62 -1.64
CA GLU A 140 17.17 1.63 -2.46
C GLU A 140 16.74 1.08 -3.83
N ALA A 141 17.55 0.23 -4.45
CA ALA A 141 17.18 -0.43 -5.71
C ALA A 141 15.95 -1.33 -5.54
N ARG A 142 15.93 -2.19 -4.50
CA ARG A 142 14.77 -3.06 -4.21
C ARG A 142 13.51 -2.27 -3.86
N MET A 143 13.65 -1.16 -3.13
CA MET A 143 12.52 -0.27 -2.85
C MET A 143 11.98 0.38 -4.12
N LYS A 144 12.83 0.76 -5.08
CA LYS A 144 12.38 1.29 -6.38
C LYS A 144 11.62 0.24 -7.18
N GLU A 145 12.10 -1.00 -7.22
CA GLU A 145 11.40 -2.13 -7.87
C GLU A 145 10.02 -2.37 -7.23
N PHE A 146 9.96 -2.40 -5.90
CA PHE A 146 8.71 -2.54 -5.15
C PHE A 146 7.72 -1.39 -5.44
N ILE A 147 8.19 -0.13 -5.39
CA ILE A 147 7.34 1.04 -5.67
C ILE A 147 6.83 1.02 -7.12
N ALA A 148 7.66 0.62 -8.08
CA ALA A 148 7.24 0.49 -9.47
C ALA A 148 6.14 -0.57 -9.66
N ALA A 149 6.31 -1.75 -9.03
CA ALA A 149 5.32 -2.82 -9.09
C ALA A 149 3.99 -2.43 -8.41
N THR A 150 4.05 -1.80 -7.24
CA THR A 150 2.83 -1.32 -6.57
C THR A 150 2.13 -0.22 -7.36
N ALA A 151 2.87 0.73 -7.95
CA ALA A 151 2.30 1.77 -8.81
C ALA A 151 1.59 1.18 -10.04
N ALA A 152 2.12 0.11 -10.63
CA ALA A 152 1.47 -0.61 -11.72
C ALA A 152 0.18 -1.32 -11.26
N SER A 153 0.17 -1.91 -10.06
CA SER A 153 -1.01 -2.60 -9.49
C SER A 153 -2.18 -1.67 -9.09
N LEU A 154 -1.92 -0.36 -9.00
CA LEU A 154 -2.91 0.66 -8.63
C LEU A 154 -3.59 1.31 -9.86
N ARG A 155 -3.14 0.99 -11.08
CA ARG A 155 -3.75 1.43 -12.34
C ARG A 155 -4.83 0.46 -12.78
#